data_AF-X0YAT4-F1
#
_entry.id   AF-X0YAT4-F1
#
_cell.length_a   1.000
_cell.length_b   1.000
_cell.length_c   1.000
_cell.angle_alpha   90.00
_cell.angle_beta   90.00
_cell.angle_gamma   90.00
#
_symmetry.space_group_name_H-M   'P 1'
#
loop_
_entity.id
_entity.type
_entity.pdbx_description
1 polymer ?
#
loop_
_entity_poly.entity_id
_entity_poly.type
_entity_poly.pdbx_seq_one_letter_code
_entity_poly.pdbx_strand_id
1 'polypeptide(L)'
;MTIAHFLLDSFKIYLEIAFPRKSFEWLILDQILHVGLIFIAWGYLNPTGVQNFIELLKARDFSDRLILIGIGYILMWGGTHFVRRLLEKVPPIEEGSGEFKVGMIIGNLERILIFTLTLVGQYAVIGLVLAAKSVARFEELKKREFAEYYLIGTLMSSVIAIGAGIVIKLLM
;
A
#
# COMPACT_ATOMS: atom_id res chain seq x y z
N MET A 1 -9.85 -6.85 24.49
CA MET A 1 -9.23 -6.98 23.15
C MET A 1 -10.03 -7.89 22.22
N THR A 2 -10.37 -9.12 22.61
CA THR A 2 -11.09 -10.08 21.76
C THR A 2 -12.52 -9.66 21.40
N ILE A 3 -13.26 -9.06 22.34
CA ILE A 3 -14.65 -8.63 22.13
C ILE A 3 -14.73 -7.41 21.19
N ALA A 4 -13.76 -6.49 21.28
CA ALA A 4 -13.69 -5.33 20.39
C ALA A 4 -13.33 -5.75 18.96
N HIS A 5 -12.41 -6.70 18.79
CA HIS A 5 -12.13 -7.32 17.49
C HIS A 5 -13.36 -7.98 16.90
N PHE A 6 -14.10 -8.74 17.71
CA PHE A 6 -15.30 -9.45 17.25
C PHE A 6 -16.43 -8.50 16.84
N LEU A 7 -16.62 -7.40 17.57
CA LEU A 7 -17.59 -6.35 17.24
C LEU A 7 -17.22 -5.61 15.95
N LEU A 8 -15.92 -5.35 15.74
CA LEU A 8 -15.43 -4.72 14.51
C LEU A 8 -15.59 -5.62 13.29
N ASP A 9 -15.28 -6.92 13.43
CA ASP A 9 -15.48 -7.90 12.36
C ASP A 9 -16.97 -8.08 12.05
N SER A 10 -17.83 -8.09 13.08
CA SER A 10 -19.29 -8.19 12.90
C SER A 10 -19.88 -6.96 12.20
N PHE A 11 -19.40 -5.76 12.54
CA PHE A 11 -19.83 -4.51 11.91
C PHE A 11 -19.37 -4.43 10.44
N LYS A 12 -18.16 -4.91 10.15
CA LYS A 12 -17.63 -5.00 8.79
C LYS A 12 -18.45 -5.95 7.91
N ILE A 13 -18.84 -7.10 8.47
CA ILE A 13 -19.70 -8.08 7.79
C ILE A 13 -21.09 -7.48 7.50
N TYR A 14 -21.66 -6.75 8.45
CA TYR A 14 -22.96 -6.07 8.26
C TYR A 14 -22.90 -5.03 7.13
N LEU A 15 -21.83 -4.25 7.05
CA LEU A 15 -21.62 -3.27 5.98
C LEU A 15 -21.37 -3.91 4.61
N GLU A 16 -20.65 -5.05 4.55
CA GLU A 16 -20.46 -5.81 3.31
C GLU A 16 -21.75 -6.40 2.76
N ILE A 17 -22.70 -6.77 3.63
CA ILE A 17 -24.03 -7.28 3.24
C ILE A 17 -24.94 -6.12 2.77
N ALA A 18 -24.85 -4.94 3.40
CA ALA A 18 -25.71 -3.80 3.09
C ALA A 18 -25.35 -3.08 1.77
N PHE A 19 -24.10 -3.14 1.31
CA PHE A 19 -23.62 -2.43 0.11
C PHE A 19 -22.80 -3.34 -0.84
N PRO A 20 -23.45 -4.15 -1.70
CA PRO A 20 -22.80 -5.21 -2.48
C PRO A 20 -21.97 -4.72 -3.69
N ARG A 21 -21.98 -3.43 -4.06
CA ARG A 21 -21.13 -2.89 -5.13
C ARG A 21 -19.88 -2.23 -4.57
N LYS A 22 -18.77 -2.98 -4.54
CA LYS A 22 -17.44 -2.48 -4.17
C LYS A 22 -16.86 -1.55 -5.25
N SER A 23 -17.28 -0.29 -5.24
CA SER A 23 -16.50 0.78 -5.89
C SER A 23 -15.19 0.98 -5.12
N PHE A 24 -14.15 1.50 -5.79
CA PHE A 24 -12.85 1.76 -5.16
C PHE A 24 -12.96 2.73 -3.96
N GLU A 25 -13.90 3.66 -4.05
CA GLU A 25 -14.19 4.66 -3.03
C GLU A 25 -14.67 4.01 -1.72
N TRP A 26 -15.47 2.94 -1.81
CA TRP A 26 -15.91 2.18 -0.64
C TRP A 26 -14.78 1.46 0.08
N LEU A 27 -13.73 1.05 -0.64
CA LEU A 27 -12.58 0.39 -0.03
C LEU A 27 -11.65 1.40 0.66
N ILE A 28 -11.44 2.57 0.05
CA ILE A 28 -10.71 3.67 0.73
C ILE A 28 -11.49 4.11 1.97
N LEU A 29 -12.81 4.28 1.84
CA LEU A 29 -13.67 4.68 2.95
C LEU A 29 -13.64 3.64 4.09
N ASP A 30 -13.72 2.35 3.76
CA ASP A 30 -13.59 1.26 4.74
C ASP A 30 -12.25 1.30 5.46
N GLN A 31 -11.13 1.49 4.74
CA GLN A 31 -9.80 1.53 5.37
C GLN A 31 -9.61 2.78 6.23
N ILE A 32 -10.12 3.95 5.81
CA ILE A 32 -10.09 5.17 6.62
C ILE A 32 -10.95 5.00 7.87
N LEU A 33 -12.16 4.44 7.74
CA LEU A 33 -13.05 4.19 8.88
C LEU A 33 -12.44 3.17 9.84
N HIS A 34 -11.83 2.10 9.33
CA HIS A 34 -11.23 1.04 10.14
C HIS A 34 -10.00 1.53 10.90
N VAL A 35 -9.07 2.22 10.22
CA VAL A 35 -7.90 2.83 10.86
C VAL A 35 -8.34 3.92 11.85
N GLY A 36 -9.35 4.72 11.50
CA GLY A 36 -9.95 5.72 12.38
C GLY A 36 -10.54 5.11 13.65
N LEU A 37 -11.31 4.01 13.52
CA LEU A 37 -11.87 3.27 14.66
C LEU A 37 -10.79 2.68 15.55
N ILE A 38 -9.72 2.13 14.97
CA ILE A 38 -8.57 1.63 15.72
C ILE A 38 -7.91 2.77 16.50
N PHE A 39 -7.70 3.93 15.87
CA PHE A 39 -7.10 5.10 16.52
C PHE A 39 -7.98 5.65 17.65
N ILE A 40 -9.29 5.72 17.43
CA ILE A 40 -10.27 6.16 18.44
C ILE A 40 -10.31 5.18 19.61
N ALA A 41 -10.39 3.87 19.34
CA ALA A 41 -10.41 2.83 20.37
C ALA A 41 -9.10 2.80 21.17
N TRP A 42 -7.96 2.90 20.47
CA TRP A 42 -6.65 3.01 21.10
C TRP A 42 -6.56 4.26 21.98
N GLY A 43 -7.06 5.41 21.49
CA GLY A 43 -7.00 6.64 22.24
C GLY A 43 -7.91 6.71 23.45
N TYR A 44 -9.06 6.03 23.40
CA TYR A 44 -9.94 5.85 24.54
C TYR A 44 -9.33 4.93 25.62
N LEU A 45 -8.64 3.86 25.21
CA LEU A 45 -8.04 2.89 26.13
C LEU A 45 -6.68 3.33 26.68
N ASN A 46 -5.97 4.22 26.00
CA ASN A 46 -4.64 4.67 26.40
C ASN A 46 -4.43 6.18 26.15
N PRO A 47 -5.06 7.06 26.94
CA PRO A 47 -4.99 8.51 26.73
C PRO A 47 -3.57 9.08 26.83
N THR A 48 -2.74 8.53 27.73
CA THR A 48 -1.31 8.87 27.86
C THR A 48 -0.51 8.40 26.65
N GLY A 49 -0.85 7.24 26.06
CA GLY A 49 -0.30 6.77 24.80
C GLY A 49 -0.59 7.71 23.63
N VAL A 50 -1.78 8.30 23.57
CA VAL A 50 -2.13 9.33 22.57
C VAL A 50 -1.31 10.58 22.75
N GLN A 51 -1.17 11.05 23.98
CA GLN A 51 -0.34 12.23 24.28
C GLN A 51 1.12 11.97 23.89
N ASN A 52 1.68 10.82 24.26
CA ASN A 52 3.02 10.40 23.86
C ASN A 52 3.15 10.28 22.33
N PHE A 53 2.13 9.80 21.61
CA PHE A 53 2.15 9.73 20.15
C PHE A 53 2.02 11.09 19.48
N ILE A 54 1.20 11.99 20.02
CA ILE A 54 1.12 13.39 19.56
C ILE A 54 2.44 14.12 19.84
N GLU A 55 3.09 13.82 20.96
CA GLU A 55 4.44 14.29 21.27
C GLU A 55 5.48 13.66 20.35
N LEU A 56 5.37 12.36 20.02
CA LEU A 56 6.21 11.65 19.04
C LEU A 56 6.07 12.21 17.62
N LEU A 57 4.87 12.64 17.23
CA LEU A 57 4.61 13.33 15.95
C LEU A 57 5.20 14.75 15.94
N LYS A 58 5.48 15.33 17.11
CA LYS A 58 6.07 16.67 17.26
C LYS A 58 7.57 16.62 17.57
N ALA A 59 8.06 15.50 18.10
CA ALA A 59 9.45 15.29 18.48
C ALA A 59 10.27 14.97 17.22
N ARG A 60 11.40 15.66 17.10
CA ARG A 60 12.21 15.73 15.88
C ARG A 60 13.49 14.89 15.99
N ASP A 61 13.46 13.77 16.73
CA ASP A 61 14.66 13.00 17.05
C ASP A 61 14.91 11.79 16.13
N PHE A 62 16.15 11.30 16.15
CA PHE A 62 16.68 10.25 15.26
C PHE A 62 15.96 8.89 15.41
N SER A 63 15.43 8.58 16.59
CA SER A 63 14.62 7.37 16.86
C SER A 63 13.28 7.39 16.11
N ASP A 64 12.66 8.55 15.98
CA ASP A 64 11.31 8.70 15.41
C ASP A 64 11.35 8.56 13.89
N ARG A 65 12.44 9.03 13.29
CA ARG A 65 12.76 8.83 11.87
C ARG A 65 12.87 7.35 11.51
N LEU A 66 13.49 6.53 12.36
CA LEU A 66 13.61 5.08 12.12
C LEU A 66 12.26 4.38 12.22
N ILE A 67 11.40 4.80 13.16
CA ILE A 67 10.04 4.27 13.32
C ILE A 67 9.17 4.61 12.09
N LEU A 68 9.19 5.87 11.64
CA LEU A 68 8.46 6.31 10.45
C LEU A 68 8.89 5.56 9.18
N ILE A 69 10.20 5.40 8.99
CA ILE A 69 10.75 4.61 7.88
C ILE A 69 10.30 3.14 7.98
N GLY A 70 10.33 2.56 9.19
CA GLY A 70 9.87 1.19 9.45
C GLY A 70 8.39 0.97 9.10
N ILE A 71 7.52 1.89 9.51
CA ILE A 71 6.10 1.89 9.15
C ILE A 71 5.93 1.96 7.62
N GLY A 72 6.70 2.83 6.95
CA GLY A 72 6.71 2.93 5.49
C GLY A 72 7.01 1.61 4.78
N TYR A 73 8.04 0.88 5.22
CA TYR A 73 8.37 -0.44 4.66
C TYR A 73 7.28 -1.48 4.91
N ILE A 74 6.66 -1.50 6.09
CA ILE A 74 5.55 -2.41 6.40
C ILE A 74 4.36 -2.14 5.48
N LEU A 75 4.03 -0.86 5.24
CA LEU A 75 2.95 -0.47 4.32
C LEU A 75 3.23 -0.90 2.88
N MET A 76 4.49 -0.83 2.41
CA MET A 76 4.85 -1.28 1.06
C MET A 76 4.65 -2.79 0.87
N TRP A 77 4.87 -3.58 1.92
CA TRP A 77 4.59 -5.02 1.90
C TRP A 77 3.09 -5.32 1.77
N GLY A 78 2.24 -4.55 2.49
CA GLY A 78 0.78 -4.64 2.40
C GLY A 78 0.19 -4.13 1.09
N GLY A 79 0.90 -3.25 0.37
CA GLY A 79 0.47 -2.65 -0.90
C GLY A 79 0.17 -3.65 -2.02
N THR A 80 0.70 -4.88 -1.94
CA THR A 80 0.38 -5.98 -2.89
C THR A 80 -1.11 -6.24 -2.99
N HIS A 81 -1.79 -6.32 -1.84
CA HIS A 81 -3.21 -6.62 -1.80
C HIS A 81 -4.05 -5.48 -2.36
N PHE A 82 -3.61 -4.24 -2.14
CA PHE A 82 -4.26 -3.04 -2.65
C PHE A 82 -4.17 -2.94 -4.18
N VAL A 83 -2.95 -3.07 -4.73
CA VAL A 83 -2.73 -3.05 -6.19
C VAL A 83 -3.49 -4.19 -6.87
N ARG A 84 -3.47 -5.39 -6.28
CA ARG A 84 -4.20 -6.55 -6.80
C ARG A 84 -5.71 -6.33 -6.86
N ARG A 85 -6.32 -5.81 -5.79
CA ARG A 85 -7.77 -5.52 -5.77
C ARG A 85 -8.18 -4.43 -6.75
N LEU A 86 -7.28 -3.51 -7.06
CA LEU A 86 -7.50 -2.51 -8.11
C LEU A 86 -7.45 -3.13 -9.51
N LEU A 87 -6.57 -4.11 -9.70
CA LEU A 87 -6.45 -4.85 -10.96
C LEU A 87 -7.53 -5.92 -11.17
N GLU A 88 -8.30 -6.30 -10.14
CA GLU A 88 -9.45 -7.22 -10.29
C GLU A 88 -10.54 -6.71 -11.24
N LYS A 89 -10.55 -5.41 -11.55
CA LYS A 89 -11.46 -4.79 -12.54
C LYS A 89 -10.95 -4.86 -13.98
N VAL A 90 -9.69 -5.25 -14.17
CA VAL A 90 -9.09 -5.49 -15.48
C VAL A 90 -9.24 -7.00 -15.76
N PRO A 91 -9.68 -7.42 -16.97
CA PRO A 91 -9.88 -8.84 -17.27
C PRO A 91 -8.61 -9.64 -16.95
N PRO A 92 -8.71 -10.74 -16.18
CA PRO A 92 -7.56 -11.52 -15.78
C PRO A 92 -6.94 -12.17 -17.02
N ILE A 93 -5.65 -11.96 -17.19
CA ILE A 93 -4.84 -12.71 -18.15
C ILE A 93 -4.58 -14.06 -17.50
N GLU A 94 -4.84 -15.16 -18.21
CA GLU A 94 -4.62 -16.52 -17.70
C GLU A 94 -3.12 -16.75 -17.43
N GLU A 95 -2.64 -16.41 -16.23
CA GLU A 95 -1.32 -16.80 -15.74
C GLU A 95 -1.43 -18.04 -14.84
N GLY A 96 -0.39 -18.89 -14.81
CA GLY A 96 -0.36 -20.03 -13.90
C GLY A 96 -0.29 -19.58 -12.43
N SER A 97 -0.86 -20.35 -11.50
CA SER A 97 -0.85 -20.03 -10.05
C SER A 97 0.57 -19.83 -9.46
N GLY A 98 1.59 -20.41 -10.09
CA GLY A 98 3.00 -20.22 -9.75
C GLY A 98 3.59 -18.89 -10.25
N GLU A 99 3.31 -18.50 -11.49
CA GLU A 99 3.75 -17.22 -12.07
C GLU A 99 3.14 -16.04 -11.32
N PHE A 100 1.87 -16.16 -10.92
CA PHE A 100 1.21 -15.17 -10.07
C PHE A 100 1.94 -14.92 -8.74
N LYS A 101 2.47 -15.96 -8.09
CA LYS A 101 3.21 -15.81 -6.83
C LYS A 101 4.55 -15.09 -7.04
N VAL A 102 5.24 -15.40 -8.14
CA VAL A 102 6.51 -14.75 -8.48
C VAL A 102 6.30 -13.28 -8.85
N GLY A 103 5.25 -12.96 -9.62
CA GLY A 103 4.88 -11.59 -9.96
C GLY A 103 4.59 -10.72 -8.72
N MET A 104 3.92 -11.28 -7.71
CA MET A 104 3.68 -10.57 -6.43
C MET A 104 4.98 -10.24 -5.70
N ILE A 105 5.93 -11.18 -5.64
CA ILE A 105 7.24 -10.96 -5.00
C ILE A 105 8.02 -9.88 -5.73
N ILE A 106 8.05 -9.92 -7.07
CA ILE A 106 8.71 -8.90 -7.90
C ILE A 106 8.10 -7.52 -7.63
N GLY A 107 6.78 -7.41 -7.61
CA GLY A 107 6.09 -6.15 -7.33
C GLY A 107 6.38 -5.59 -5.93
N ASN A 108 6.57 -6.44 -4.93
CA ASN A 108 7.00 -6.01 -3.59
C ASN A 108 8.43 -5.47 -3.57
N LEU A 109 9.35 -6.19 -4.21
CA LEU A 109 10.74 -5.76 -4.29
C LEU A 109 10.86 -4.41 -5.02
N GLU A 110 10.10 -4.22 -6.09
CA GLU A 110 10.04 -2.95 -6.82
C GLU A 110 9.51 -1.82 -5.94
N ARG A 111 8.41 -2.02 -5.19
CA ARG A 111 7.88 -0.99 -4.28
C ARG A 111 8.88 -0.60 -3.20
N ILE A 112 9.53 -1.58 -2.59
CA ILE A 112 10.58 -1.35 -1.59
C ILE A 112 11.70 -0.53 -2.22
N LEU A 113 12.17 -0.91 -3.41
CA LEU A 113 13.23 -0.20 -4.12
C LEU A 113 12.84 1.24 -4.46
N ILE A 114 11.66 1.46 -5.04
CA ILE A 114 11.15 2.79 -5.39
C ILE A 114 10.98 3.66 -4.14
N PHE A 115 10.44 3.09 -3.06
CA PHE A 115 10.29 3.77 -1.78
C PHE A 115 11.65 4.18 -1.21
N THR A 116 12.62 3.27 -1.16
CA THR A 116 14.00 3.56 -0.72
C THR A 116 14.64 4.66 -1.58
N LEU A 117 14.56 4.56 -2.91
CA LEU A 117 15.11 5.57 -3.82
C LEU A 117 14.45 6.93 -3.63
N THR A 118 13.15 6.97 -3.31
CA THR A 118 12.43 8.20 -3.00
C THR A 118 12.95 8.84 -1.71
N LEU A 119 13.19 8.05 -0.65
CA LEU A 119 13.76 8.55 0.60
C LEU A 119 15.16 9.14 0.39
N VAL A 120 16.00 8.46 -0.42
CA VAL A 120 17.35 8.92 -0.77
C VAL A 120 17.32 10.08 -1.78
N GLY A 121 16.16 10.38 -2.40
CA GLY A 121 15.99 11.47 -3.37
C GLY A 121 16.49 11.15 -4.78
N GLN A 122 16.70 9.87 -5.10
CA GLN A 122 17.22 9.40 -6.39
C GLN A 122 16.10 9.08 -7.39
N TYR A 123 15.32 10.10 -7.76
CA TYR A 123 14.16 9.93 -8.64
C TYR A 123 14.52 9.47 -10.06
N ALA A 124 15.70 9.84 -10.57
CA ALA A 124 16.16 9.40 -11.88
C ALA A 124 16.33 7.87 -11.96
N VAL A 125 16.80 7.25 -10.88
CA VAL A 125 17.02 5.80 -10.78
C VAL A 125 15.69 5.05 -10.78
N ILE A 126 14.62 5.64 -10.24
CA ILE A 126 13.27 5.06 -10.30
C ILE A 126 12.85 4.87 -11.77
N GLY A 127 13.11 5.86 -12.63
CA GLY A 127 12.86 5.74 -14.07
C GLY A 127 13.63 4.58 -14.71
N LEU A 128 14.89 4.37 -14.32
CA LEU A 128 15.69 3.24 -14.80
C LEU A 128 15.16 1.89 -14.33
N VAL A 129 14.69 1.78 -13.08
CA VAL A 129 14.07 0.56 -12.55
C VAL A 129 12.83 0.20 -13.36
N LEU A 130 11.95 1.17 -13.62
CA LEU A 130 10.73 0.96 -14.40
C LEU A 130 11.02 0.61 -15.87
N ALA A 131 12.04 1.24 -16.45
CA ALA A 131 12.49 0.94 -17.80
C ALA A 131 13.07 -0.49 -17.88
N ALA A 132 13.96 -0.87 -16.96
CA ALA A 132 14.54 -2.21 -16.91
C ALA A 132 13.47 -3.30 -16.76
N LYS A 133 12.47 -3.06 -15.91
CA LYS A 133 11.32 -3.97 -15.75
C LYS A 133 10.54 -4.13 -17.06
N SER A 134 10.31 -3.03 -17.77
CA SER A 134 9.60 -3.03 -19.05
C SER A 134 10.40 -3.70 -20.17
N VAL A 135 11.73 -3.53 -20.19
CA VAL A 135 12.63 -4.22 -21.13
C VAL A 135 12.61 -5.73 -20.90
N ALA A 136 12.64 -6.17 -19.64
CA ALA A 136 12.59 -7.60 -19.30
C ALA A 136 11.29 -8.29 -19.76
N ARG A 137 10.19 -7.54 -19.92
CA ARG A 137 8.89 -8.04 -20.40
C ARG A 137 8.53 -7.55 -21.81
N PHE A 138 9.49 -7.08 -22.58
CA PHE A 138 9.23 -6.43 -23.88
C PHE A 138 8.43 -7.31 -24.85
N GLU A 139 8.70 -8.61 -24.91
CA GLU A 139 7.97 -9.55 -25.77
C GLU A 139 6.50 -9.71 -25.36
N GLU A 140 6.22 -9.74 -24.05
CA GLU A 140 4.86 -9.83 -23.52
C GLU A 140 4.07 -8.54 -23.74
N LEU A 141 4.74 -7.39 -23.66
CA LEU A 141 4.16 -6.05 -23.91
C LEU A 141 3.70 -5.85 -25.36
N LYS A 142 4.05 -6.73 -26.30
CA LYS A 142 3.48 -6.72 -27.66
C LYS A 142 2.00 -7.13 -27.66
N LYS A 143 1.54 -7.87 -26.64
CA LYS A 143 0.14 -8.24 -26.47
C LYS A 143 -0.60 -7.08 -25.79
N ARG A 144 -1.57 -6.47 -26.49
CA ARG A 144 -2.27 -5.27 -26.04
C ARG A 144 -2.88 -5.40 -24.63
N GLU A 145 -3.62 -6.48 -24.39
CA GLU A 145 -4.29 -6.72 -23.10
C GLU A 145 -3.28 -6.81 -21.94
N PHE A 146 -2.15 -7.47 -22.19
CA PHE A 146 -1.05 -7.55 -21.23
C PHE A 146 -0.38 -6.20 -21.00
N ALA A 147 -0.12 -5.45 -22.06
CA ALA A 147 0.47 -4.12 -21.96
C ALA A 147 -0.39 -3.17 -21.12
N GLU A 148 -1.70 -3.15 -21.36
CA GLU A 148 -2.65 -2.31 -20.61
C GLU A 148 -2.69 -2.72 -19.13
N TYR A 149 -2.83 -4.02 -18.84
CA TYR A 149 -2.80 -4.54 -17.46
C TYR A 149 -1.48 -4.20 -16.74
N TYR A 150 -0.35 -4.46 -17.40
CA TYR A 150 0.98 -4.23 -16.86
C TYR A 150 1.26 -2.75 -16.59
N LEU A 151 0.90 -1.86 -17.52
CA LEU A 151 1.11 -0.42 -17.40
C LEU A 151 0.31 0.15 -16.23
N ILE A 152 -0.98 -0.21 -16.12
CA ILE A 152 -1.84 0.24 -15.02
C ILE A 152 -1.26 -0.24 -13.69
N GLY A 153 -0.91 -1.52 -13.57
CA GLY A 153 -0.36 -2.10 -12.34
C GLY A 153 0.96 -1.46 -11.92
N THR A 154 1.88 -1.30 -12.87
CA THR A 154 3.22 -0.76 -12.59
C THR A 154 3.18 0.73 -12.25
N LEU A 155 2.43 1.54 -13.01
CA LEU A 155 2.32 2.99 -12.75
C LEU A 155 1.61 3.26 -11.42
N MET A 156 0.50 2.58 -11.16
CA MET A 156 -0.23 2.73 -9.90
C MET A 156 0.62 2.34 -8.68
N SER A 157 1.32 1.19 -8.76
CA SER A 157 2.23 0.75 -7.71
C SER A 157 3.37 1.76 -7.47
N SER A 158 3.91 2.33 -8.55
CA SER A 158 4.99 3.33 -8.48
C SER A 158 4.51 4.63 -7.84
N VAL A 159 3.33 5.13 -8.22
CA VAL A 159 2.73 6.34 -7.63
C VAL A 159 2.51 6.17 -6.13
N ILE A 160 2.02 5.01 -5.70
CA ILE A 160 1.82 4.72 -4.27
C ILE A 160 3.16 4.73 -3.51
N ALA A 161 4.18 4.06 -4.04
CA ALA A 161 5.49 3.99 -3.40
C ALA A 161 6.19 5.36 -3.33
N ILE A 162 6.14 6.14 -4.42
CA ILE A 162 6.69 7.50 -4.47
C ILE A 162 5.91 8.41 -3.51
N GLY A 163 4.58 8.38 -3.56
CA GLY A 163 3.72 9.19 -2.69
C GLY A 163 3.97 8.90 -1.21
N ALA A 164 4.04 7.63 -0.82
CA ALA A 164 4.36 7.23 0.55
C ALA A 164 5.76 7.70 0.97
N GLY A 165 6.76 7.58 0.10
CA GLY A 165 8.12 8.07 0.37
C GLY A 165 8.18 9.59 0.54
N ILE A 166 7.45 10.35 -0.27
CA ILE A 166 7.35 11.82 -0.14
C ILE A 166 6.66 12.19 1.18
N VAL A 167 5.54 11.55 1.51
CA VAL A 167 4.84 11.80 2.77
C VAL A 167 5.76 11.55 3.96
N ILE A 168 6.47 10.42 3.99
CA ILE A 168 7.43 10.14 5.06
C ILE A 168 8.54 11.19 5.10
N LYS A 169 9.09 11.58 3.95
CA LYS A 169 10.14 12.60 3.88
C LYS A 169 9.66 13.98 4.36
N LEU A 170 8.39 14.32 4.19
CA LEU A 170 7.77 15.55 4.71
C LEU A 170 7.51 15.49 6.22
N LEU A 171 7.30 14.29 6.77
CA LEU A 171 7.08 14.07 8.20
C LEU A 171 8.38 14.02 9.02
N MET A 172 9.55 13.90 8.37
CA MET A 172 10.89 13.84 8.99
C MET A 172 11.54 15.21 9.20
#